data_AF-A0A9E5K7R6-F1
#
_entry.id   AF-A0A9E5K7R6-F1
#
_cell.length_a   1.000
_cell.length_b   1.000
_cell.length_c   1.000
_cell.angle_alpha   90.00
_cell.angle_beta   90.00
_cell.angle_gamma   90.00
#
_symmetry.space_group_name_H-M   'P 1'
#
loop_
_entity.id
_entity.type
_entity.pdbx_description
1 polymer ?
#
loop_
_entity_poly.entity_id
_entity_poly.type
_entity_poly.pdbx_seq_one_letter_code
_entity_poly.pdbx_strand_id
1 'polypeptide(L)'
;MGMIKKDDTMDFTKLPALKPAENPVALMEDDEEAIIRVAKQAQKMSGGTIQYIKFSKGEWQVGRDSTPFPKNNFRFVCQLKNVQHGWQCWKDGNVVDQAIVPITTDLPNKDRLPDHSPYAKKGDGWSKCVRVDGHVVPARDLDIPNFFEFSLNLASIGGVGAAGKLMTEWANLKIAGGAALKGKVPLIEAGTDSYKHSEYGKVYVPVFAIKEWVDYAQVMAIVEGVDTGETARPDAEQPVVEAAAEQGLKDVTPEKKKVIGAVQSETFTL
;
A
#
# COMPACT_ATOMS: atom_id res chain seq x y z
N MET A 1 11.58 26.17 45.49
CA MET A 1 10.98 25.14 44.61
C MET A 1 9.67 24.72 45.25
N GLY A 2 8.57 25.42 44.93
CA GLY A 2 7.27 25.23 45.59
C GLY A 2 6.52 24.06 44.96
N MET A 3 6.21 23.05 45.77
CA MET A 3 5.42 21.88 45.38
C MET A 3 3.98 22.28 45.03
N ILE A 4 3.52 21.94 43.82
CA ILE A 4 2.10 21.99 43.44
C ILE A 4 1.38 20.89 44.23
N LYS A 5 0.35 21.28 45.00
CA LYS A 5 -0.46 20.35 45.80
C LYS A 5 -1.39 19.55 44.88
N LYS A 6 -1.65 18.30 45.27
CA LYS A 6 -2.28 17.24 44.48
C LYS A 6 -3.81 17.36 44.33
N ASP A 7 -4.41 18.52 44.61
CA ASP A 7 -5.88 18.70 44.74
C ASP A 7 -6.47 19.85 43.90
N ASP A 8 -5.83 20.25 42.80
CA ASP A 8 -6.46 21.16 41.81
C ASP A 8 -7.29 20.39 40.78
N THR A 9 -8.17 19.49 41.24
CA THR A 9 -9.25 19.00 40.39
C THR A 9 -10.35 20.06 40.38
N MET A 10 -10.63 20.62 39.19
CA MET A 10 -11.72 21.58 39.03
C MET A 10 -13.03 20.95 39.50
N ASP A 11 -13.59 21.49 40.57
CA ASP A 11 -14.89 21.10 41.09
C ASP A 11 -15.99 21.69 40.20
N PHE A 12 -16.41 20.92 39.20
CA PHE A 12 -17.46 21.30 38.25
C PHE A 12 -18.81 21.55 38.92
N THR A 13 -19.00 21.16 40.19
CA THR A 13 -20.22 21.47 40.95
C THR A 13 -20.27 22.91 41.45
N LYS A 14 -19.16 23.65 41.37
CA LYS A 14 -19.05 25.07 41.75
C LYS A 14 -19.11 26.02 40.56
N LEU A 15 -19.35 25.52 39.35
CA LEU A 15 -19.60 26.40 38.22
C LEU A 15 -20.89 27.19 38.49
N PRO A 16 -20.89 28.53 38.32
CA PRO A 16 -22.10 29.31 38.44
C PRO A 16 -23.13 28.73 37.46
N ALA A 17 -24.36 28.51 37.94
CA ALA A 17 -25.46 28.10 37.08
C ALA A 17 -25.50 29.06 35.88
N LEU A 18 -25.23 28.53 34.69
CA LEU A 18 -25.36 29.28 33.46
C LEU A 18 -26.79 29.79 33.44
N LYS A 19 -26.95 31.12 33.46
CA LYS A 19 -28.27 31.73 33.25
C LYS A 19 -28.83 31.12 31.97
N PRO A 20 -30.11 30.69 31.95
CA PRO A 20 -30.73 30.24 30.71
C PRO A 20 -30.48 31.33 29.67
N ALA A 21 -29.84 30.98 28.56
CA ALA A 21 -29.66 31.93 27.47
C ALA A 21 -31.05 32.46 27.09
N GLU A 22 -31.24 33.77 27.10
CA GLU A 22 -32.52 34.42 26.74
C GLU A 22 -32.82 34.28 25.23
N ASN A 23 -31.96 33.58 24.49
CA ASN A 23 -32.24 33.05 23.18
C ASN A 23 -32.17 31.53 23.29
N PRO A 24 -33.20 30.76 22.87
CA PRO A 24 -32.99 29.35 22.63
C PRO A 24 -31.89 29.27 21.58
N VAL A 25 -30.71 28.82 21.99
CA VAL A 25 -29.73 28.29 21.05
C VAL A 25 -30.50 27.20 20.35
N ALA A 26 -30.99 27.48 19.14
CA ALA A 26 -31.49 26.44 18.26
C ALA A 26 -30.43 25.35 18.33
N LEU A 27 -30.82 24.15 18.78
CA LEU A 27 -29.96 22.98 18.67
C LEU A 27 -29.51 23.02 17.22
N MET A 28 -28.25 23.40 16.99
CA MET A 28 -27.69 23.44 15.65
C MET A 28 -27.84 22.00 15.20
N GLU A 29 -28.81 21.75 14.31
CA GLU A 29 -28.80 20.52 13.55
C GLU A 29 -27.40 20.48 12.94
N ASP A 30 -26.67 19.44 13.31
CA ASP A 30 -25.32 19.19 12.85
C ASP A 30 -25.34 19.30 11.32
N ASP A 31 -24.86 20.43 10.78
CA ASP A 31 -24.82 20.66 9.35
C ASP A 31 -23.88 19.61 8.78
N GLU A 32 -24.46 18.57 8.20
CA GLU A 32 -23.76 17.41 7.69
C GLU A 32 -22.70 17.85 6.66
N GLU A 33 -22.98 18.88 5.86
CA GLU A 33 -21.99 19.44 4.94
C GLU A 33 -20.86 20.15 5.68
N ALA A 34 -21.17 20.90 6.74
CA ALA A 34 -20.14 21.54 7.56
C ALA A 34 -19.26 20.50 8.27
N ILE A 35 -19.84 19.41 8.79
CA ILE A 35 -19.11 18.31 9.41
C ILE A 35 -18.26 17.56 8.39
N ILE A 36 -18.79 17.30 7.19
CA ILE A 36 -18.02 16.72 6.08
C ILE A 36 -16.88 17.66 5.68
N ARG A 37 -17.09 18.98 5.64
CA ARG A 37 -16.03 19.96 5.38
C ARG A 37 -14.99 19.98 6.49
N VAL A 38 -15.39 19.90 7.76
CA VAL A 38 -14.48 19.79 8.90
C VAL A 38 -13.66 18.51 8.81
N ALA A 39 -14.25 17.37 8.48
CA ALA A 39 -13.54 16.11 8.30
C ALA A 39 -12.54 16.17 7.12
N LYS A 40 -12.96 16.70 5.97
CA LYS A 40 -12.08 16.92 4.81
C LYS A 40 -10.93 17.88 5.13
N GLN A 41 -11.21 18.95 5.87
CA GLN A 41 -10.20 19.92 6.28
C GLN A 41 -9.26 19.33 7.33
N ALA A 42 -9.74 18.53 8.28
CA ALA A 42 -8.92 17.81 9.24
C ALA A 42 -7.99 16.81 8.55
N GLN A 43 -8.47 16.09 7.53
CA GLN A 43 -7.63 15.24 6.67
C GLN A 43 -6.53 16.06 5.97
N LYS A 44 -6.86 17.22 5.40
CA LYS A 44 -5.88 18.13 4.78
C LYS A 44 -4.89 18.74 5.79
N MET A 45 -5.36 19.09 6.99
CA MET A 45 -4.54 19.62 8.10
C MET A 45 -3.62 18.56 8.69
N SER A 46 -3.96 17.27 8.56
CA SER A 46 -3.06 16.17 8.92
C SER A 46 -1.90 16.00 7.94
N GLY A 47 -1.83 16.80 6.87
CA GLY A 47 -0.65 16.98 6.04
C GLY A 47 0.05 15.68 5.67
N GLY A 48 -0.50 14.94 4.70
CA GLY A 48 0.22 14.01 3.82
C GLY A 48 1.32 13.17 4.46
N THR A 49 1.07 12.52 5.61
CA THR A 49 2.03 11.55 6.12
C THR A 49 1.84 10.26 5.33
N ILE A 50 2.75 10.03 4.38
CA ILE A 50 2.93 8.73 3.72
C ILE A 50 2.89 7.65 4.80
N GLN A 51 1.93 6.74 4.72
CA GLN A 51 1.82 5.65 5.67
C GLN A 51 2.80 4.54 5.30
N TYR A 52 3.55 4.04 6.28
CA TYR A 52 4.41 2.88 6.03
C TYR A 52 3.60 1.61 6.18
N ILE A 53 3.55 0.80 5.12
CA ILE A 53 2.97 -0.53 5.16
C ILE A 53 4.10 -1.54 5.35
N LYS A 54 3.89 -2.49 6.24
CA LYS A 54 4.81 -3.61 6.47
C LYS A 54 4.06 -4.93 6.46
N PHE A 55 4.75 -5.97 6.02
CA PHE A 55 4.31 -7.36 6.16
C PHE A 55 5.24 -8.06 7.15
N SER A 56 4.70 -8.58 8.25
CA SER A 56 5.48 -9.29 9.25
C SER A 56 4.72 -10.51 9.75
N LYS A 57 5.38 -11.67 9.75
CA LYS A 57 4.84 -12.93 10.29
C LYS A 57 3.44 -13.31 9.78
N GLY A 58 3.11 -12.95 8.54
CA GLY A 58 1.81 -13.24 7.96
C GLY A 58 0.75 -12.15 8.12
N GLU A 59 1.10 -11.00 8.71
CA GLU A 59 0.17 -9.89 8.90
C GLU A 59 0.62 -8.63 8.16
N TRP A 60 -0.34 -8.00 7.49
CA TRP A 60 -0.24 -6.66 6.94
C TRP A 60 -0.58 -5.63 8.01
N GLN A 61 0.32 -4.67 8.19
CA GLN A 61 0.21 -3.62 9.19
C GLN A 61 0.52 -2.28 8.54
N VAL A 62 -0.16 -1.22 8.98
CA VAL A 62 -0.04 0.14 8.46
C VAL A 62 0.27 1.14 9.56
N GLY A 63 1.08 2.15 9.21
CA GLY A 63 1.36 3.30 10.04
C GLY A 63 2.35 3.01 11.17
N ARG A 64 2.62 4.04 11.97
CA ARG A 64 3.59 4.01 13.07
C ARG A 64 3.22 2.98 14.13
N ASP A 65 1.95 2.90 14.48
CA ASP A 65 1.43 2.00 15.51
C ASP A 65 1.26 0.57 15.02
N SER A 66 1.62 0.31 13.75
CA SER A 66 1.58 -1.03 13.16
C SER A 66 0.18 -1.65 13.22
N THR A 67 -0.84 -0.84 12.95
CA THR A 67 -2.24 -1.23 12.99
C THR A 67 -2.50 -2.30 11.93
N PRO A 68 -3.03 -3.47 12.31
CA PRO A 68 -3.37 -4.52 11.34
C PRO A 68 -4.44 -4.06 10.35
N PHE A 69 -4.34 -4.49 9.10
CA PHE A 69 -5.46 -4.35 8.16
C PHE A 69 -6.63 -5.26 8.58
N PRO A 70 -7.90 -4.79 8.53
CA PRO A 70 -9.04 -5.51 9.09
C PRO A 70 -9.18 -6.97 8.66
N LYS A 71 -8.96 -7.26 7.38
CA LYS A 71 -9.04 -8.62 6.81
C LYS A 71 -7.69 -9.16 6.35
N ASN A 72 -6.59 -8.56 6.84
CA ASN A 72 -5.23 -8.92 6.44
C ASN A 72 -5.01 -8.87 4.91
N ASN A 73 -5.69 -7.93 4.24
CA ASN A 73 -5.58 -7.63 2.83
C ASN A 73 -5.96 -6.16 2.60
N PHE A 74 -5.61 -5.62 1.43
CA PHE A 74 -5.99 -4.28 1.01
C PHE A 74 -5.84 -4.14 -0.51
N ARG A 75 -6.48 -3.11 -1.09
CA ARG A 75 -6.32 -2.76 -2.51
C ARG A 75 -5.58 -1.45 -2.67
N PHE A 76 -4.71 -1.40 -3.66
CA PHE A 76 -3.91 -0.21 -3.93
C PHE A 76 -3.64 -0.02 -5.42
N VAL A 77 -3.36 1.23 -5.78
CA VAL A 77 -2.87 1.61 -7.10
C VAL A 77 -1.45 2.14 -6.98
N CYS A 78 -0.62 1.86 -7.98
CA CYS A 78 0.71 2.44 -8.06
C CYS A 78 1.19 2.53 -9.51
N GLN A 79 2.12 3.44 -9.75
CA GLN A 79 2.86 3.48 -11.01
C GLN A 79 4.00 2.47 -10.94
N LEU A 80 3.76 1.23 -11.37
CA LEU A 80 4.76 0.15 -11.27
C LEU A 80 6.09 0.44 -11.98
N LYS A 81 6.10 1.34 -12.97
CA LYS A 81 7.34 1.86 -13.60
C LYS A 81 8.24 2.66 -12.64
N ASN A 82 7.68 3.18 -11.54
CA ASN A 82 8.38 3.96 -10.52
C ASN A 82 8.82 3.10 -9.32
N VAL A 83 8.54 1.79 -9.35
CA VAL A 83 9.05 0.86 -8.33
C VAL A 83 10.57 0.97 -8.30
N GLN A 84 11.12 0.92 -7.10
CA GLN A 84 12.56 0.98 -6.89
C GLN A 84 13.08 -0.37 -6.40
N HIS A 85 14.31 -0.71 -6.76
CA HIS A 85 15.00 -1.92 -6.34
C HIS A 85 16.42 -1.60 -5.91
N GLY A 86 16.99 -2.46 -5.07
CA GLY A 86 18.34 -2.21 -4.58
C GLY A 86 18.72 -3.08 -3.40
N TRP A 87 19.52 -2.49 -2.53
CA TRP A 87 20.08 -3.11 -1.35
C TRP A 87 19.78 -2.29 -0.10
N GLN A 88 19.55 -3.00 1.00
CA GLN A 88 19.37 -2.44 2.33
C GLN A 88 20.31 -3.16 3.30
N CYS A 89 21.14 -2.39 3.99
CA CYS A 89 22.07 -2.91 4.98
C CYS A 89 21.44 -2.89 6.37
N TRP A 90 21.41 -4.06 7.01
CA TRP A 90 20.91 -4.23 8.36
C TRP A 90 22.07 -4.40 9.34
N LYS A 91 21.97 -3.75 10.50
CA LYS A 91 22.89 -3.95 11.61
C LYS A 91 22.14 -3.80 12.92
N ASP A 92 22.24 -4.82 13.77
CA ASP A 92 21.61 -4.86 15.08
C ASP A 92 20.08 -4.69 15.08
N GLY A 93 19.43 -5.00 13.96
CA GLY A 93 17.98 -4.84 13.78
C GLY A 93 17.56 -3.47 13.23
N ASN A 94 18.51 -2.62 12.88
CA ASN A 94 18.27 -1.33 12.25
C ASN A 94 18.80 -1.31 10.83
N VAL A 95 18.17 -0.50 9.97
CA VAL A 95 18.67 -0.18 8.65
C VAL A 95 19.75 0.88 8.82
N VAL A 96 20.98 0.58 8.42
CA VAL A 96 22.12 1.51 8.55
C VAL A 96 22.52 2.15 7.22
N ASP A 97 22.13 1.55 6.10
CA ASP A 97 22.46 2.06 4.77
C ASP A 97 21.50 1.50 3.71
N GLN A 98 21.36 2.21 2.60
CA GLN A 98 20.51 1.85 1.47
C GLN A 98 21.14 2.30 0.15
N ALA A 99 21.10 1.41 -0.84
CA ALA A 99 21.46 1.70 -2.22
C ALA A 99 20.30 1.26 -3.12
N ILE A 100 19.35 2.16 -3.35
CA ILE A 100 18.08 1.91 -4.05
C ILE A 100 17.99 2.82 -5.28
N VAL A 101 17.58 2.26 -6.40
CA VAL A 101 17.45 2.93 -7.70
C VAL A 101 16.12 2.57 -8.36
N PRO A 102 15.63 3.33 -9.35
CA PRO A 102 14.46 2.95 -10.13
C PRO A 102 14.64 1.58 -10.79
N ILE A 103 13.58 0.78 -10.87
CA ILE A 103 13.62 -0.57 -11.47
C ILE A 103 13.98 -0.57 -12.95
N THR A 104 13.88 0.57 -13.62
CA THR A 104 14.30 0.79 -15.01
C THR A 104 15.81 0.98 -15.18
N THR A 105 16.56 0.96 -14.08
CA THR A 105 18.03 1.06 -14.07
C THR A 105 18.64 -0.22 -13.52
N ASP A 106 19.89 -0.50 -13.90
CA ASP A 106 20.59 -1.69 -13.43
C ASP A 106 20.68 -1.73 -11.89
N LEU A 107 20.53 -2.93 -11.33
CA LEU A 107 20.68 -3.13 -9.90
C LEU A 107 22.09 -2.68 -9.47
N PRO A 108 22.24 -1.89 -8.40
CA PRO A 108 23.56 -1.47 -7.92
C PRO A 108 24.45 -2.69 -7.65
N ASN A 109 25.72 -2.60 -8.04
CA ASN A 109 26.66 -3.69 -7.80
C ASN A 109 26.92 -3.82 -6.28
N LYS A 110 26.57 -4.99 -5.72
CA LYS A 110 26.71 -5.28 -4.29
C LYS A 110 28.16 -5.16 -3.80
N ASP A 111 29.14 -5.53 -4.62
CA ASP A 111 30.57 -5.55 -4.24
C ASP A 111 31.18 -4.15 -4.14
N ARG A 112 30.45 -3.13 -4.62
CA ARG A 112 30.85 -1.72 -4.51
C ARG A 112 30.17 -0.99 -3.36
N LEU A 113 29.33 -1.69 -2.60
CA LEU A 113 28.65 -1.08 -1.46
C LEU A 113 29.59 -0.95 -0.26
N PRO A 114 29.41 0.07 0.59
CA PRO A 114 30.19 0.23 1.81
C PRO A 114 30.15 -1.02 2.69
N ASP A 115 31.29 -1.37 3.29
CA ASP A 115 31.34 -2.40 4.32
C ASP A 115 30.89 -1.82 5.66
N HIS A 116 29.93 -2.49 6.29
CA HIS A 116 29.36 -2.14 7.59
C HIS A 116 29.73 -3.15 8.68
N SER A 117 30.72 -4.01 8.42
CA SER A 117 31.27 -4.95 9.39
C SER A 117 31.79 -4.25 10.67
N PRO A 118 31.86 -4.96 11.81
CA PRO A 118 31.40 -6.34 12.03
C PRO A 118 29.87 -6.44 12.13
N TYR A 119 29.35 -7.60 11.74
CA TYR A 119 27.93 -7.98 11.89
C TYR A 119 27.77 -8.88 13.12
N ALA A 120 26.81 -8.57 13.98
CA ALA A 120 26.65 -9.25 15.27
C ALA A 120 25.55 -10.31 15.25
N LYS A 121 24.56 -10.17 14.36
CA LYS A 121 23.35 -11.01 14.33
C LYS A 121 23.17 -11.72 12.99
N LYS A 122 22.54 -12.90 13.03
CA LYS A 122 22.06 -13.58 11.83
C LYS A 122 21.02 -12.70 11.15
N GLY A 123 21.27 -12.33 9.89
CA GLY A 123 20.41 -11.41 9.12
C GLY A 123 20.95 -9.98 9.02
N ASP A 124 22.04 -9.65 9.71
CA ASP A 124 22.79 -8.43 9.45
C ASP A 124 23.50 -8.48 8.08
N GLY A 125 23.80 -7.31 7.53
CA GLY A 125 24.44 -7.12 6.22
C GLY A 125 23.48 -6.69 5.12
N TRP A 126 24.01 -6.66 3.89
CA TRP A 126 23.29 -6.22 2.71
C TRP A 126 22.30 -7.27 2.21
N SER A 127 21.02 -6.90 2.19
CA SER A 127 19.89 -7.67 1.70
C SER A 127 19.23 -6.96 0.51
N LYS A 128 18.68 -7.72 -0.43
CA LYS A 128 17.97 -7.14 -1.58
C LYS A 128 16.62 -6.57 -1.11
N CYS A 129 16.22 -5.42 -1.63
CA CYS A 129 14.93 -4.82 -1.30
C CYS A 129 14.22 -4.25 -2.53
N VAL A 130 12.90 -4.16 -2.44
CA VAL A 130 12.02 -3.50 -3.40
C VAL A 130 11.16 -2.48 -2.65
N ARG A 131 11.10 -1.26 -3.16
CA ARG A 131 10.23 -0.19 -2.63
C ARG A 131 9.12 0.13 -3.60
N VAL A 132 7.90 0.14 -3.08
CA VAL A 132 6.68 0.47 -3.80
C VAL A 132 6.02 1.62 -3.06
N ASP A 133 5.82 2.72 -3.77
CA ASP A 133 5.03 3.85 -3.29
C ASP A 133 3.74 3.92 -4.13
N GLY A 134 2.63 4.29 -3.50
CA GLY A 134 1.34 4.32 -4.16
C GLY A 134 0.23 4.73 -3.22
N HIS A 135 -0.99 4.31 -3.53
CA HIS A 135 -2.13 4.66 -2.73
C HIS A 135 -3.06 3.50 -2.47
N VAL A 136 -3.44 3.31 -1.20
CA VAL A 136 -4.52 2.41 -0.82
C VAL A 136 -5.84 3.06 -1.17
N VAL A 137 -6.72 2.30 -1.82
CA VAL A 137 -8.06 2.77 -2.21
C VAL A 137 -9.11 2.30 -1.20
N PRO A 138 -10.20 3.06 -1.02
CA PRO A 138 -11.35 2.59 -0.25
C PRO A 138 -11.91 1.28 -0.83
N ALA A 139 -12.24 0.35 0.04
CA ALA A 139 -12.83 -0.93 -0.31
C ALA A 139 -13.79 -1.36 0.80
N ARG A 140 -15.10 -1.24 0.54
CA ARG A 140 -16.17 -1.58 1.50
C ARG A 140 -16.12 -3.05 1.91
N ASP A 141 -15.82 -3.94 0.96
CA ASP A 141 -15.69 -5.37 1.22
C ASP A 141 -14.46 -5.73 2.06
N LEU A 142 -13.50 -4.82 2.22
CA LEU A 142 -12.30 -5.01 3.04
C LEU A 142 -12.29 -4.16 4.32
N ASP A 143 -13.39 -3.46 4.60
CA ASP A 143 -13.53 -2.52 5.73
C ASP A 143 -12.46 -1.41 5.74
N ILE A 144 -12.04 -0.94 4.54
CA ILE A 144 -11.09 0.16 4.36
C ILE A 144 -11.87 1.37 3.86
N PRO A 145 -12.19 2.35 4.73
CA PRO A 145 -13.08 3.45 4.37
C PRO A 145 -12.38 4.59 3.62
N ASN A 146 -11.06 4.73 3.81
CA ASN A 146 -10.33 5.92 3.41
C ASN A 146 -9.22 5.61 2.41
N PHE A 147 -9.01 6.57 1.53
CA PHE A 147 -7.84 6.62 0.69
C PHE A 147 -6.63 7.14 1.48
N PHE A 148 -5.44 6.59 1.24
CA PHE A 148 -4.19 7.16 1.78
C PHE A 148 -2.97 6.77 0.94
N GLU A 149 -1.99 7.67 0.90
CA GLU A 149 -0.68 7.41 0.30
C GLU A 149 0.15 6.50 1.20
N PHE A 150 0.89 5.57 0.60
CA PHE A 150 1.74 4.64 1.32
C PHE A 150 3.13 4.46 0.70
N SER A 151 4.05 4.00 1.55
CA SER A 151 5.33 3.44 1.16
C SER A 151 5.47 2.03 1.73
N LEU A 152 5.82 1.07 0.87
CA LEU A 152 6.02 -0.33 1.21
C LEU A 152 7.46 -0.72 0.86
N ASN A 153 8.20 -1.21 1.86
CA ASN A 153 9.53 -1.76 1.67
C ASN A 153 9.53 -3.28 1.87
N LEU A 154 9.86 -4.02 0.82
CA LEU A 154 9.93 -5.48 0.78
C LEU A 154 11.39 -5.91 0.77
N ALA A 155 11.93 -6.31 1.92
CA ALA A 155 13.32 -6.76 2.09
C ALA A 155 13.45 -8.26 2.39
N SER A 156 12.34 -8.98 2.57
CA SER A 156 12.36 -10.44 2.73
C SER A 156 12.42 -11.14 1.38
N ILE A 157 12.97 -12.36 1.35
CA ILE A 157 13.01 -13.20 0.14
C ILE A 157 11.60 -13.36 -0.46
N GLY A 158 10.61 -13.65 0.39
CA GLY A 158 9.21 -13.77 -0.03
C GLY A 158 8.63 -12.47 -0.57
N GLY A 159 8.92 -11.33 0.07
CA GLY A 159 8.48 -10.01 -0.38
C GLY A 159 9.07 -9.60 -1.73
N VAL A 160 10.38 -9.73 -1.88
CA VAL A 160 11.07 -9.44 -3.16
C VAL A 160 10.56 -10.36 -4.26
N GLY A 161 10.35 -11.66 -3.97
CA GLY A 161 9.77 -12.60 -4.91
C GLY A 161 8.34 -12.25 -5.32
N ALA A 162 7.50 -11.83 -4.40
CA ALA A 162 6.13 -11.39 -4.67
C ALA A 162 6.10 -10.14 -5.56
N ALA A 163 6.97 -9.16 -5.29
CA ALA A 163 7.12 -7.98 -6.14
C ALA A 163 7.59 -8.36 -7.54
N GLY A 164 8.57 -9.26 -7.66
CA GLY A 164 9.02 -9.76 -8.97
C GLY A 164 7.90 -10.38 -9.79
N LYS A 165 7.08 -11.24 -9.17
CA LYS A 165 5.90 -11.86 -9.82
C LYS A 165 4.91 -10.80 -10.30
N LEU A 166 4.57 -9.83 -9.44
CA LEU A 166 3.68 -8.71 -9.79
C LEU A 166 4.22 -7.92 -10.99
N MET A 167 5.51 -7.58 -10.98
CA MET A 167 6.14 -6.81 -12.05
C MET A 167 6.14 -7.58 -13.38
N THR A 168 6.42 -8.88 -13.37
CA THR A 168 6.35 -9.74 -14.55
C THR A 168 4.93 -9.83 -15.10
N GLU A 169 3.94 -10.07 -14.24
CA GLU A 169 2.53 -10.13 -14.63
C GLU A 169 2.06 -8.79 -15.22
N TRP A 170 2.36 -7.68 -14.56
CA TRP A 170 2.06 -6.33 -15.03
C TRP A 170 2.66 -6.07 -16.41
N ALA A 171 3.94 -6.39 -16.62
CA ALA A 171 4.61 -6.17 -17.90
C ALA A 171 3.94 -6.98 -19.03
N ASN A 172 3.67 -8.25 -18.78
CA ASN A 172 3.00 -9.13 -19.74
C ASN A 172 1.60 -8.60 -20.11
N LEU A 173 0.80 -8.23 -19.12
CA LEU A 173 -0.55 -7.70 -19.33
C LEU A 173 -0.51 -6.33 -20.02
N LYS A 174 0.44 -5.44 -19.67
CA LYS A 174 0.62 -4.16 -20.37
C LYS A 174 0.95 -4.32 -21.83
N ILE A 175 1.88 -5.23 -22.16
CA ILE A 175 2.25 -5.51 -23.55
C ILE A 175 1.07 -6.10 -24.31
N ALA A 176 0.36 -7.07 -23.72
CA ALA A 176 -0.78 -7.72 -24.36
C ALA A 176 -1.97 -6.77 -24.58
N GLY A 177 -2.26 -5.89 -23.61
CA GLY A 177 -3.37 -4.93 -23.70
C GLY A 177 -3.09 -3.73 -24.60
N GLY A 178 -1.82 -3.43 -24.91
CA GLY A 178 -1.42 -2.40 -25.85
C GLY A 178 -2.09 -1.04 -25.60
N ALA A 179 -2.71 -0.48 -26.65
CA ALA A 179 -3.35 0.83 -26.60
C ALA A 179 -4.53 0.92 -25.61
N ALA A 180 -5.27 -0.18 -25.38
CA ALA A 180 -6.41 -0.19 -24.47
C ALA A 180 -6.01 0.09 -23.01
N LEU A 181 -4.76 -0.18 -22.66
CA LEU A 181 -4.21 0.06 -21.33
C LEU A 181 -3.35 1.33 -21.25
N LYS A 182 -3.31 2.18 -22.29
CA LYS A 182 -2.59 3.45 -22.24
C LYS A 182 -3.20 4.35 -21.16
N GLY A 183 -2.36 4.96 -20.32
CA GLY A 183 -2.79 5.84 -19.22
C GLY A 183 -3.36 5.13 -17.98
N LYS A 184 -3.68 3.83 -18.07
CA LYS A 184 -4.21 3.05 -16.95
C LYS A 184 -3.11 2.54 -16.01
N VAL A 185 -3.43 2.36 -14.74
CA VAL A 185 -2.62 1.64 -13.75
C VAL A 185 -3.38 0.43 -13.22
N PRO A 186 -2.68 -0.61 -12.73
CA PRO A 186 -3.37 -1.74 -12.13
C PRO A 186 -3.95 -1.36 -10.77
N LEU A 187 -5.16 -1.81 -10.48
CA LEU A 187 -5.65 -1.98 -9.12
C LEU A 187 -5.17 -3.34 -8.62
N ILE A 188 -4.36 -3.31 -7.57
CA ILE A 188 -3.66 -4.48 -7.04
C ILE A 188 -4.27 -4.81 -5.69
N GLU A 189 -4.58 -6.08 -5.45
CA GLU A 189 -4.93 -6.58 -4.13
C GLU A 189 -3.70 -7.23 -3.49
N ALA A 190 -3.31 -6.73 -2.31
CA ALA A 190 -2.32 -7.35 -1.45
C ALA A 190 -3.01 -8.35 -0.51
N GLY A 191 -2.44 -9.53 -0.38
CA GLY A 191 -2.92 -10.58 0.52
C GLY A 191 -1.79 -11.41 1.11
N THR A 192 -2.15 -12.53 1.72
CA THR A 192 -1.21 -13.41 2.42
C THR A 192 -1.38 -14.85 1.93
N ASP A 193 -0.25 -15.51 1.67
CA ASP A 193 -0.19 -16.95 1.40
C ASP A 193 0.84 -17.61 2.34
N SER A 194 0.94 -18.94 2.30
CA SER A 194 1.90 -19.68 3.10
C SER A 194 2.36 -20.97 2.45
N TYR A 195 3.59 -21.36 2.73
CA TYR A 195 4.14 -22.64 2.33
C TYR A 195 4.82 -23.33 3.52
N LYS A 196 5.04 -24.65 3.39
CA LYS A 196 5.76 -25.43 4.40
C LYS A 196 7.26 -25.44 4.08
N HIS A 197 8.06 -24.89 4.98
CA HIS A 197 9.52 -24.97 4.99
C HIS A 197 9.97 -26.10 5.93
N SER A 198 11.04 -26.80 5.57
CA SER A 198 11.59 -27.92 6.34
C SER A 198 12.09 -27.50 7.73
N GLU A 199 12.85 -26.40 7.80
CA GLU A 199 13.42 -25.87 9.05
C GLU A 199 12.44 -25.00 9.87
N TYR A 200 11.70 -24.10 9.22
CA TYR A 200 10.89 -23.07 9.90
C TYR A 200 9.40 -23.41 10.03
N GLY A 201 8.97 -24.58 9.55
CA GLY A 201 7.56 -24.95 9.55
C GLY A 201 6.76 -24.10 8.56
N LYS A 202 5.67 -23.45 8.99
CA LYS A 202 4.81 -22.66 8.10
C LYS A 202 5.40 -21.26 7.90
N VAL A 203 5.77 -20.93 6.67
CA VAL A 203 6.29 -19.62 6.29
C VAL A 203 5.21 -18.85 5.55
N TYR A 204 4.90 -17.65 6.03
CA TYR A 204 3.93 -16.76 5.40
C TYR A 204 4.63 -15.78 4.47
N VAL A 205 3.99 -15.51 3.33
CA VAL A 205 4.51 -14.60 2.30
C VAL A 205 3.41 -13.65 1.82
N PRO A 206 3.79 -12.43 1.43
CA PRO A 206 2.85 -11.55 0.76
C PRO A 206 2.53 -12.07 -0.64
N VAL A 207 1.32 -11.81 -1.11
CA VAL A 207 0.92 -12.03 -2.50
C VAL A 207 0.28 -10.77 -3.05
N PHE A 208 0.45 -10.53 -4.35
CA PHE A 208 -0.14 -9.40 -5.06
C PHE A 208 -0.86 -9.93 -6.30
N ALA A 209 -2.09 -9.48 -6.52
CA ALA A 209 -2.89 -9.86 -7.69
C ALA A 209 -3.45 -8.61 -8.37
N ILE A 210 -3.30 -8.52 -9.70
CA ILE A 210 -3.91 -7.45 -10.49
C ILE A 210 -5.40 -7.80 -10.69
N LYS A 211 -6.30 -6.97 -10.14
CA LYS A 211 -7.75 -7.21 -10.23
C LYS A 211 -8.37 -6.51 -11.44
N GLU A 212 -7.96 -5.28 -11.69
CA GLU A 212 -8.50 -4.46 -12.78
C GLU A 212 -7.52 -3.35 -13.20
N TRP A 213 -7.90 -2.58 -14.23
CA TRP A 213 -7.12 -1.47 -14.75
C TRP A 213 -7.92 -0.17 -14.68
N VAL A 214 -7.46 0.76 -13.86
CA VAL A 214 -8.12 2.03 -13.60
C VAL A 214 -7.37 3.19 -14.22
N ASP A 215 -8.07 4.28 -14.52
CA ASP A 215 -7.43 5.52 -14.96
C ASP A 215 -6.75 6.20 -13.76
N TYR A 216 -5.43 6.40 -13.84
CA TYR A 216 -4.70 6.98 -12.73
C TYR A 216 -5.10 8.43 -12.45
N ALA A 217 -5.40 9.21 -13.49
CA ALA A 217 -5.80 10.60 -13.32
C ALA A 217 -7.16 10.70 -12.63
N GLN A 218 -8.11 9.81 -12.96
CA GLN A 218 -9.40 9.73 -12.26
C GLN A 218 -9.21 9.35 -10.79
N VAL A 219 -8.35 8.37 -10.50
CA VAL A 219 -8.05 8.02 -9.10
C VAL A 219 -7.47 9.21 -8.37
N MET A 220 -6.46 9.90 -8.93
CA MET A 220 -5.84 11.08 -8.30
C MET A 220 -6.81 12.25 -8.11
N ALA A 221 -7.74 12.47 -9.03
CA ALA A 221 -8.74 13.52 -8.88
C ALA A 221 -9.65 13.30 -7.65
N ILE A 222 -10.01 12.05 -7.37
CA ILE A 222 -10.74 11.67 -6.16
C ILE A 222 -9.91 11.97 -4.90
N VAL A 223 -8.59 11.74 -4.95
CA VAL A 223 -7.66 12.03 -3.84
C VAL A 223 -7.59 13.51 -3.52
N GLU A 224 -7.45 14.33 -4.55
CA GLU A 224 -7.28 15.78 -4.41
C GLU A 224 -8.60 16.49 -4.04
N GLY A 225 -9.71 15.74 -4.03
CA GLY A 225 -11.04 16.27 -3.79
C GLY A 225 -11.48 17.22 -4.90
N VAL A 226 -10.94 17.03 -6.11
CA VAL A 226 -11.36 17.75 -7.30
C VAL A 226 -12.63 17.07 -7.78
N ASP A 227 -13.75 17.77 -7.65
CA ASP A 227 -15.01 17.35 -8.27
C ASP A 227 -14.84 17.40 -9.79
N THR A 228 -14.60 16.24 -10.40
CA THR A 228 -14.50 16.11 -11.86
C THR A 228 -15.88 16.06 -12.53
N GLY A 229 -16.98 16.32 -11.81
CA GLY A 229 -18.33 16.46 -12.38
C GLY A 229 -18.91 15.18 -12.97
N GLU A 230 -18.25 14.03 -12.81
CA GLU A 230 -18.72 12.73 -13.30
C GLU A 230 -18.76 11.73 -12.15
N THR A 231 -19.89 11.73 -11.45
CA THR A 231 -20.20 10.75 -10.41
C THR A 231 -20.56 9.40 -11.03
N ALA A 232 -19.56 8.67 -11.50
CA ALA A 232 -19.72 7.25 -11.77
C ALA A 232 -19.57 6.47 -10.45
N ARG A 233 -20.70 6.18 -9.80
CA ARG A 233 -20.79 5.18 -8.72
C ARG A 233 -20.43 3.80 -9.28
N PRO A 234 -19.60 2.98 -8.60
CA PRO A 234 -19.54 1.55 -8.86
C PRO A 234 -20.63 0.86 -8.04
N ASP A 235 -21.89 1.17 -8.34
CA ASP A 235 -23.07 0.43 -7.88
C ASP A 235 -24.21 0.76 -8.86
N ALA A 236 -24.07 0.22 -10.07
CA ALA A 236 -25.14 0.10 -11.04
C ALA A 236 -25.03 -1.29 -11.66
N GLU A 237 -25.79 -2.20 -11.07
CA GLU A 237 -26.10 -3.52 -11.61
C GLU A 237 -26.91 -3.32 -12.91
N GLN A 238 -26.29 -3.47 -14.08
CA GLN A 238 -26.93 -3.73 -15.38
C GLN A 238 -25.93 -4.39 -16.36
N PRO A 239 -26.44 -5.16 -17.34
CA PRO A 239 -26.43 -6.61 -17.39
C PRO A 239 -25.11 -7.22 -17.89
N VAL A 240 -24.95 -8.51 -17.58
CA VAL A 240 -23.88 -9.41 -18.04
C VAL A 240 -23.59 -9.24 -19.54
N VAL A 241 -22.42 -8.70 -19.88
CA VAL A 241 -21.73 -8.98 -21.14
C VAL A 241 -20.92 -10.26 -21.00
N GLU A 242 -21.64 -11.34 -20.68
CA GLU A 242 -21.17 -12.71 -20.78
C GLU A 242 -21.33 -13.16 -22.23
N ALA A 243 -20.38 -12.79 -23.10
CA ALA A 243 -20.20 -13.41 -24.42
C ALA A 243 -18.89 -13.06 -25.14
N ALA A 244 -18.21 -11.95 -24.81
CA ALA A 244 -17.07 -11.51 -25.63
C ALA A 244 -15.68 -11.86 -25.08
N ALA A 245 -15.54 -12.19 -23.79
CA ALA A 245 -14.24 -12.51 -23.18
C ALA A 245 -13.84 -14.00 -23.32
N GLU A 246 -14.80 -14.90 -23.52
CA GLU A 246 -14.52 -16.35 -23.61
C GLU A 246 -14.06 -16.84 -25.00
N GLN A 247 -14.29 -16.06 -26.07
CA GLN A 247 -13.88 -16.44 -27.43
C GLN A 247 -12.57 -15.79 -27.89
N GLY A 248 -12.11 -14.71 -27.22
CA GLY A 248 -10.85 -14.04 -27.57
C GLY A 248 -9.57 -14.66 -26.98
N LEU A 249 -9.69 -15.59 -26.02
CA LEU A 249 -8.54 -16.19 -25.32
C LEU A 249 -8.29 -17.67 -25.67
N LYS A 250 -9.16 -18.30 -26.48
CA LYS A 250 -8.97 -19.70 -26.91
C LYS A 250 -8.08 -19.83 -28.16
N ASP A 251 -7.84 -18.75 -28.89
CA ASP A 251 -7.01 -18.71 -30.11
C ASP A 251 -5.68 -17.94 -29.93
N VAL A 252 -5.03 -18.07 -28.77
CA VAL A 252 -3.62 -17.68 -28.64
C VAL A 252 -2.75 -18.90 -28.91
N THR A 253 -2.30 -19.03 -30.16
CA THR A 253 -1.29 -20.01 -30.56
C THR A 253 -0.06 -19.95 -29.64
N PRO A 254 0.59 -21.10 -29.36
CA PRO A 254 1.63 -21.22 -28.35
C PRO A 254 2.91 -20.39 -28.59
N GLU A 255 3.05 -19.71 -29.73
CA GLU A 255 4.24 -18.94 -30.08
C GLU A 255 4.35 -17.55 -29.43
N LYS A 256 3.28 -16.95 -28.91
CA LYS A 256 3.35 -15.58 -28.31
C LYS A 256 3.54 -15.54 -26.79
N LYS A 257 3.67 -16.70 -26.13
CA LYS A 257 3.87 -16.81 -24.66
C LYS A 257 5.33 -16.68 -24.19
N LYS A 258 6.30 -16.52 -25.10
CA LYS A 258 7.73 -16.59 -24.75
C LYS A 258 8.46 -15.28 -25.09
N VAL A 259 8.34 -14.27 -24.23
CA VAL A 259 9.19 -13.05 -24.37
C VAL A 259 10.01 -12.74 -23.12
N ILE A 260 9.67 -13.27 -21.93
CA ILE A 260 10.49 -13.03 -20.72
C ILE A 260 10.60 -14.32 -19.90
N GLY A 261 11.39 -15.26 -20.39
CA GLY A 261 11.62 -16.56 -19.76
C GLY A 261 13.04 -17.05 -20.03
N ALA A 262 14.03 -16.20 -19.79
CA ALA A 262 15.45 -16.58 -19.79
C ALA A 262 16.27 -15.51 -19.04
N VAL A 263 16.13 -15.45 -17.72
CA VAL A 263 17.21 -14.97 -16.85
C VAL A 263 17.42 -16.03 -15.79
N GLN A 264 18.64 -16.54 -15.76
CA GLN A 264 19.04 -17.84 -15.25
C GLN A 264 18.79 -18.01 -13.76
N SER A 265 18.33 -19.22 -13.43
CA SER A 265 18.48 -19.85 -12.12
C SER A 265 19.96 -20.01 -11.79
N GLU A 266 20.49 -19.15 -10.92
CA GLU A 266 21.66 -19.53 -10.13
C GLU A 266 21.16 -20.13 -8.80
N THR A 267 21.43 -21.42 -8.70
CA THR A 267 21.25 -22.30 -7.55
C THR A 267 21.84 -21.67 -6.29
N PHE A 268 20.98 -21.24 -5.37
CA PHE A 268 21.38 -21.06 -3.97
C PHE A 268 21.30 -22.43 -3.30
N THR A 269 22.45 -23.07 -3.14
CA THR A 269 22.61 -24.21 -2.24
C THR A 269 22.59 -23.70 -0.80
N LEU A 270 21.89 -24.45 0.05
CA LEU A 270 21.64 -24.24 1.49
C LEU A 270 22.86 -23.82 2.31
#